data_AF-A0A7G2D5Z4-F1
#
_entry.id   AF-A0A7G2D5Z4-F1
#
_cell.length_a   1.000
_cell.length_b   1.000
_cell.length_c   1.000
_cell.angle_alpha   90.00
_cell.angle_beta   90.00
_cell.angle_gamma   90.00
#
_symmetry.space_group_name_H-M   'P 1'
#
loop_
_entity.id
_entity.type
_entity.pdbx_description
1 polymer ?
#
loop_
_entity_poly.entity_id
_entity_poly.type
_entity_poly.pdbx_seq_one_letter_code
_entity_poly.pdbx_strand_id
1 'polypeptide(L)'
;MRIRTPTAKVGYLLVVIVGIMLTVVPLTVLRFELGFVWATVVIVAAVVVAARTFRSPGESDAPRPWWKMTSTRGSGILLSAMFLIQGIMASFGAFASPSPMLAVIGGLVALAVAALYLNSAVRVQSTRVPSLPESSRPKLSP
;
A
#
# COMPACT_ATOMS: atom_id res chain seq x y z
N MET A 1 13.32 -1.14 12.84
CA MET A 1 14.04 -0.77 11.59
C MET A 1 13.15 0.15 10.74
N ARG A 2 13.67 1.27 10.20
CA ARG A 2 12.92 2.25 9.39
C ARG A 2 13.65 2.52 8.08
N ILE A 3 12.90 2.65 6.99
CA ILE A 3 13.45 2.86 5.64
C ILE A 3 13.05 4.25 5.14
N ARG A 4 14.05 5.12 4.98
CA ARG A 4 13.86 6.52 4.54
C ARG A 4 14.39 6.77 3.12
N THR A 5 15.48 6.10 2.74
CA THR A 5 16.13 6.29 1.45
C THR A 5 15.28 5.73 0.31
N PRO A 6 15.14 6.46 -0.82
CA PRO A 6 14.41 5.96 -1.99
C PRO A 6 14.97 4.63 -2.50
N THR A 7 16.30 4.49 -2.52
CA THR A 7 17.00 3.28 -2.97
C THR A 7 16.62 2.05 -2.17
N ALA A 8 16.52 2.13 -0.84
CA ALA A 8 16.12 1.00 -0.02
C ALA A 8 14.63 0.65 -0.19
N LYS A 9 13.76 1.62 -0.49
CA LYS A 9 12.35 1.35 -0.82
C LYS A 9 12.23 0.60 -2.14
N VAL A 10 13.01 1.01 -3.14
CA VAL A 10 13.07 0.32 -4.44
C VAL A 10 13.67 -1.08 -4.27
N GLY A 11 14.76 -1.22 -3.52
CA GLY A 11 15.37 -2.52 -3.21
C GLY A 11 14.39 -3.48 -2.53
N TYR A 12 13.63 -2.99 -1.55
CA TYR A 12 12.55 -3.75 -0.93
C TYR A 12 11.50 -4.21 -1.95
N LEU A 13 11.04 -3.31 -2.82
CA LEU A 13 10.05 -3.64 -3.85
C LEU A 13 10.59 -4.70 -4.82
N LEU A 14 11.84 -4.58 -5.25
CA LEU A 14 12.49 -5.56 -6.12
C LEU A 14 12.60 -6.93 -5.46
N VAL A 15 13.01 -6.99 -4.18
CA VAL A 15 13.07 -8.25 -3.42
C VAL A 15 11.70 -8.89 -3.31
N VAL A 16 10.65 -8.11 -3.03
CA VAL A 16 9.27 -8.62 -2.97
C VAL A 16 8.83 -9.15 -4.33
N ILE A 17 9.03 -8.40 -5.42
CA ILE A 17 8.62 -8.82 -6.77
C ILE A 17 9.34 -10.09 -7.20
N VAL A 18 10.67 -10.11 -7.08
CA VAL A 18 11.49 -11.28 -7.46
C VAL A 18 11.15 -12.47 -6.56
N GLY A 19 11.02 -12.27 -5.25
CA GLY A 19 10.66 -13.33 -4.31
C GLY A 19 9.28 -13.93 -4.60
N ILE A 20 8.28 -13.09 -4.92
CA ILE A 20 6.96 -13.56 -5.36
C ILE A 20 7.10 -14.37 -6.65
N MET A 21 7.80 -13.87 -7.67
CA MET A 21 7.94 -14.59 -8.94
C MET A 21 8.64 -15.95 -8.78
N LEU A 22 9.71 -16.01 -7.99
CA LEU A 22 10.45 -17.24 -7.73
C LEU A 22 9.67 -18.27 -6.92
N THR A 23 8.66 -17.85 -6.15
CA THR A 23 7.89 -18.75 -5.27
C THR A 23 6.51 -19.10 -5.83
N VAL A 24 5.81 -18.13 -6.44
CA VAL A 24 4.46 -18.33 -6.98
C VAL A 24 4.46 -19.31 -8.14
N VAL A 25 5.41 -19.20 -9.08
CA VAL A 25 5.48 -20.09 -10.24
C VAL A 25 5.58 -21.56 -9.82
N PRO A 26 6.58 -22.00 -9.01
CA PRO A 26 6.65 -23.40 -8.62
C PRO A 26 5.47 -23.85 -7.75
N LEU A 27 4.97 -22.99 -6.85
CA LEU A 27 3.80 -23.34 -6.03
C LEU A 27 2.54 -23.53 -6.88
N THR A 28 2.34 -22.71 -7.91
CA THR A 28 1.19 -22.80 -8.82
C THR A 28 1.27 -24.07 -9.66
N VAL A 29 2.47 -24.47 -10.10
CA VAL A 29 2.69 -25.74 -10.82
C VAL A 29 2.33 -26.94 -9.95
N LEU A 30 2.64 -26.90 -8.65
CA LEU A 30 2.26 -27.95 -7.71
C LEU A 30 0.75 -27.97 -7.47
N ARG A 31 0.17 -26.82 -7.10
CA ARG A 31 -1.28 -26.59 -6.96
C ARG A 31 -1.58 -25.11 -7.16
N PHE A 32 -2.53 -24.81 -8.04
CA PHE A 32 -2.92 -23.44 -8.35
C PHE A 32 -3.31 -22.64 -7.09
N GLU A 33 -4.07 -23.26 -6.19
CA GLU A 33 -4.55 -22.64 -4.96
C GLU A 33 -3.40 -22.25 -4.01
N LEU A 34 -2.35 -23.08 -3.93
CA LEU A 34 -1.19 -22.80 -3.09
C LEU A 34 -0.44 -21.57 -3.60
N GLY A 35 -0.17 -21.51 -4.90
CA GLY A 35 0.49 -20.36 -5.52
C GLY A 35 -0.32 -19.08 -5.34
N PHE A 36 -1.64 -19.15 -5.52
CA PHE A 36 -2.54 -18.02 -5.40
C PHE A 36 -2.65 -17.49 -3.95
N VAL A 37 -2.90 -18.39 -2.99
CA VAL A 37 -3.00 -18.02 -1.57
C VAL A 37 -1.67 -17.45 -1.09
N TRP A 38 -0.55 -18.07 -1.46
CA TRP A 38 0.78 -17.58 -1.13
C TRP A 38 1.03 -16.18 -1.67
N ALA A 39 0.76 -15.93 -2.96
CA ALA A 39 0.92 -14.63 -3.59
C ALA A 39 0.13 -13.54 -2.84
N THR A 40 -1.13 -13.85 -2.51
CA THR A 40 -2.04 -12.93 -1.81
C THR A 40 -1.52 -12.59 -0.43
N VAL A 41 -1.12 -13.60 0.35
CA VAL A 41 -0.57 -13.42 1.71
C VAL A 41 0.72 -12.59 1.66
N VAL A 42 1.65 -12.90 0.74
CA VAL A 42 2.92 -12.18 0.63
C VAL A 42 2.70 -10.73 0.22
N ILE A 43 1.79 -10.43 -0.70
CA ILE A 43 1.45 -9.05 -1.08
C ILE A 43 0.90 -8.27 0.11
N VAL A 44 -0.05 -8.85 0.86
CA VAL A 44 -0.62 -8.19 2.04
C VAL A 44 0.45 -7.95 3.11
N ALA A 45 1.27 -8.96 3.40
CA ALA A 45 2.39 -8.83 4.33
C ALA A 45 3.37 -7.75 3.87
N ALA A 46 3.68 -7.70 2.57
CA ALA A 46 4.58 -6.71 2.00
C ALA A 46 4.02 -5.29 2.10
N VAL A 47 2.72 -5.11 1.89
CA VAL A 47 2.03 -3.82 2.08
C VAL A 47 2.09 -3.39 3.54
N VAL A 48 1.80 -4.30 4.48
CA VAL A 48 1.86 -4.01 5.91
C VAL A 48 3.27 -3.61 6.33
N VAL A 49 4.29 -4.36 5.93
CA VAL A 49 5.69 -4.05 6.23
C VAL A 49 6.08 -2.70 5.65
N ALA A 50 5.75 -2.42 4.38
CA ALA A 50 6.05 -1.14 3.76
C ALA A 50 5.35 0.03 4.49
N ALA A 51 4.05 -0.09 4.78
CA ALA A 51 3.28 0.93 5.48
C ALA A 51 3.82 1.24 6.89
N ARG A 52 4.37 0.22 7.57
CA ARG A 52 4.90 0.37 8.94
C ARG A 52 6.37 0.77 8.99
N THR A 53 7.18 0.44 7.98
CA THR A 53 8.63 0.69 7.99
C THR A 53 9.04 1.89 7.15
N PHE A 54 8.32 2.22 6.07
CA PHE A 54 8.68 3.32 5.19
C PHE A 54 8.31 4.67 5.81
N ARG A 55 9.26 5.61 5.75
CA ARG A 55 9.11 6.98 6.25
C ARG A 55 9.51 8.00 5.17
N SER A 56 8.92 9.19 5.21
CA SER A 56 9.37 10.33 4.40
C SER A 56 10.58 10.98 5.07
N PRO A 57 11.47 11.67 4.33
CA PRO A 57 12.49 12.53 4.93
C PRO A 57 11.82 13.54 5.89
N GLY A 58 12.34 13.67 7.11
CA GLY A 58 11.83 14.58 8.13
C GLY A 58 10.57 14.11 8.89
N GLU A 59 10.03 12.93 8.59
CA GLU A 59 8.90 12.39 9.35
C GLU A 59 9.34 11.79 10.69
N SER A 60 8.60 12.09 11.76
CA SER A 60 8.84 11.56 13.11
C SER A 60 8.84 10.03 13.16
N ASP A 61 9.67 9.48 14.06
CA ASP A 61 9.73 8.04 14.34
C ASP A 61 8.63 7.54 15.27
N ALA A 62 7.79 8.46 15.78
CA ALA A 62 6.63 8.12 16.59
C ALA A 62 5.72 7.07 15.91
N PRO A 63 4.98 6.27 16.69
CA PRO A 63 3.99 5.34 16.16
C PRO A 63 3.03 6.06 15.22
N ARG A 64 2.89 5.54 13.98
CA ARG A 64 1.91 6.09 13.04
C ARG A 64 0.52 5.63 13.45
N PRO A 65 -0.51 6.48 13.30
CA PRO A 65 -1.89 6.04 13.35
C PRO A 65 -2.10 4.85 12.41
N TRP A 66 -2.91 3.88 12.82
CA TRP A 66 -3.09 2.63 12.08
C TRP A 66 -3.60 2.86 10.64
N TRP A 67 -4.36 3.95 10.42
CA TRP A 67 -4.91 4.36 9.13
C TRP A 67 -3.88 4.99 8.16
N LYS A 68 -2.72 5.46 8.64
CA LYS A 68 -1.75 6.20 7.83
C LYS A 68 -0.78 5.25 7.12
N MET A 69 -1.17 4.82 5.92
CA MET A 69 -0.37 3.93 5.06
C MET A 69 0.81 4.64 4.41
N THR A 70 0.62 5.88 3.95
CA THR A 70 1.65 6.68 3.28
C THR A 70 1.87 8.03 3.95
N SER A 71 3.03 8.63 3.72
CA SER A 71 3.34 9.98 4.22
C SER A 71 2.75 11.08 3.35
N THR A 72 2.55 10.81 2.06
CA THR A 72 2.12 11.78 1.06
C THR A 72 0.79 11.35 0.44
N ARG A 73 -0.03 12.36 0.08
CA ARG A 73 -1.28 12.15 -0.65
C ARG A 73 -1.03 11.48 -2.02
N GLY A 74 -0.02 11.95 -2.75
CA GLY A 74 0.31 11.45 -4.09
C GLY A 74 0.60 9.95 -4.11
N SER A 75 1.44 9.46 -3.19
CA SER A 75 1.73 8.02 -3.10
C SER A 75 0.50 7.20 -2.69
N GLY A 76 -0.35 7.76 -1.82
CA GLY A 76 -1.60 7.09 -1.43
C GLY A 76 -2.57 6.95 -2.60
N ILE A 77 -2.74 7.99 -3.42
CA ILE A 77 -3.58 7.93 -4.63
C ILE A 77 -3.01 6.93 -5.65
N LEU A 78 -1.71 6.99 -5.92
CA LEU A 78 -1.06 6.09 -6.89
C LEU A 78 -1.22 4.62 -6.48
N LEU A 79 -0.92 4.29 -5.23
CA LEU A 79 -1.06 2.92 -4.74
C LEU A 79 -2.52 2.49 -4.68
N SER A 80 -3.44 3.38 -4.29
CA SER A 80 -4.87 3.12 -4.36
C SER A 80 -5.32 2.76 -5.78
N ALA A 81 -4.91 3.54 -6.79
CA ALA A 81 -5.27 3.28 -8.18
C ALA A 81 -4.70 1.95 -8.67
N MET A 82 -3.44 1.66 -8.34
CA MET A 82 -2.78 0.41 -8.71
C MET A 82 -3.52 -0.82 -8.16
N PHE A 83 -3.83 -0.82 -6.85
CA PHE A 83 -4.55 -1.93 -6.21
C PHE A 83 -6.02 -2.00 -6.64
N LEU A 84 -6.65 -0.87 -6.97
CA LEU A 84 -8.00 -0.83 -7.52
C LEU A 84 -8.06 -1.54 -8.88
N ILE A 85 -7.15 -1.19 -9.80
CA ILE A 85 -7.03 -1.83 -11.11
C ILE A 85 -6.76 -3.33 -10.91
N GLN A 86 -5.82 -3.69 -10.04
CA GLN A 86 -5.52 -5.08 -9.76
C GLN A 86 -6.73 -5.86 -9.23
N GLY A 87 -7.50 -5.28 -8.30
CA GLY A 87 -8.70 -5.91 -7.74
C GLY A 87 -9.80 -6.12 -8.77
N ILE A 88 -10.02 -5.13 -9.65
CA ILE A 88 -10.96 -5.23 -10.77
C ILE A 88 -10.51 -6.34 -11.73
N MET A 89 -9.25 -6.32 -12.16
CA MET A 89 -8.70 -7.31 -13.10
C MET A 89 -8.75 -8.73 -12.51
N ALA A 90 -8.46 -8.90 -11.22
CA ALA A 90 -8.58 -10.20 -10.56
C ALA A 90 -10.04 -10.69 -10.49
N SER A 91 -10.99 -9.78 -10.25
CA SER A 91 -12.41 -10.11 -10.21
C SER A 91 -12.94 -10.56 -11.57
N PHE A 92 -12.55 -9.89 -12.66
CA PHE A 92 -12.88 -10.35 -14.02
C PHE A 92 -12.08 -11.61 -14.42
N GLY A 93 -10.83 -11.72 -13.97
CA GLY A 93 -10.01 -12.92 -14.17
C GLY A 93 -10.62 -14.17 -13.54
N ALA A 94 -11.49 -14.02 -12.54
CA ALA A 94 -12.20 -15.14 -11.93
C ALA A 94 -13.03 -15.95 -12.92
N PHE A 95 -13.57 -15.34 -13.98
CA PHE A 95 -14.34 -16.05 -15.01
C PHE A 95 -13.51 -17.05 -15.82
N ALA A 96 -12.19 -16.86 -15.88
CA ALA A 96 -11.25 -17.74 -16.59
C ALA A 96 -10.33 -18.51 -15.62
N SER A 97 -10.54 -18.37 -14.31
CA SER A 97 -9.67 -18.95 -13.28
C SER A 97 -10.01 -20.42 -13.02
N PRO A 98 -9.01 -21.30 -12.81
CA PRO A 98 -9.22 -22.65 -12.29
C PRO A 98 -9.95 -22.66 -10.93
N SER A 99 -9.84 -21.58 -10.16
CA SER A 99 -10.59 -21.36 -8.92
C SER A 99 -11.21 -19.95 -8.90
N PRO A 100 -12.47 -19.81 -9.37
CA PRO A 100 -13.14 -18.51 -9.43
C PRO A 100 -13.33 -17.87 -8.05
N MET A 101 -13.69 -18.66 -7.04
CA MET A 101 -13.89 -18.16 -5.68
C MET A 101 -12.62 -17.55 -5.09
N LEU A 102 -11.46 -18.19 -5.26
CA LEU A 102 -10.18 -17.65 -4.81
C LEU A 102 -9.83 -16.36 -5.56
N ALA A 103 -10.04 -16.31 -6.87
CA ALA A 103 -9.79 -15.12 -7.67
C ALA A 103 -10.65 -13.93 -7.21
N VAL A 104 -11.94 -14.15 -6.91
CA VAL A 104 -12.83 -13.12 -6.33
C VAL A 104 -12.32 -12.67 -4.96
N ILE A 105 -11.94 -13.60 -4.07
CA ILE A 105 -11.40 -13.25 -2.75
C ILE A 105 -10.13 -12.41 -2.89
N GLY A 106 -9.19 -12.81 -3.75
CA GLY A 106 -7.97 -12.04 -4.02
C GLY A 106 -8.27 -10.65 -4.59
N GLY A 107 -9.28 -10.55 -5.47
CA GLY A 107 -9.81 -9.28 -5.97
C GLY A 107 -10.32 -8.38 -4.84
N LEU A 108 -11.16 -8.91 -3.95
CA LEU A 108 -11.68 -8.19 -2.78
C LEU A 108 -10.57 -7.75 -1.83
N VAL A 109 -9.54 -8.58 -1.62
CA VAL A 109 -8.36 -8.21 -0.81
C VAL A 109 -7.63 -7.02 -1.44
N ALA A 110 -7.38 -7.04 -2.76
CA ALA A 110 -6.75 -5.92 -3.45
C ALA A 110 -7.60 -4.64 -3.37
N LEU A 111 -8.93 -4.75 -3.53
CA LEU A 111 -9.86 -3.63 -3.36
C LEU A 111 -9.84 -3.06 -1.94
N ALA A 112 -9.77 -3.92 -0.91
CA ALA A 112 -9.65 -3.49 0.47
C ALA A 112 -8.33 -2.73 0.71
N VAL A 113 -7.21 -3.21 0.16
CA VAL A 113 -5.93 -2.51 0.21
C VAL A 113 -6.00 -1.16 -0.50
N ALA A 114 -6.66 -1.09 -1.66
CA ALA A 114 -6.89 0.16 -2.38
C ALA A 114 -7.65 1.16 -1.51
N ALA A 115 -8.75 0.73 -0.87
CA ALA A 115 -9.55 1.56 0.02
C ALA A 115 -8.75 2.08 1.23
N LEU A 116 -7.85 1.27 1.80
CA LEU A 116 -6.96 1.69 2.88
C LEU A 116 -5.98 2.79 2.43
N TYR A 117 -5.40 2.66 1.24
CA TYR A 117 -4.54 3.69 0.65
C TYR A 117 -5.31 4.98 0.32
N LEU A 118 -6.54 4.86 -0.19
CA LEU A 118 -7.41 6.01 -0.45
C LEU A 118 -7.77 6.74 0.85
N ASN A 119 -8.19 6.01 1.89
CA ASN A 119 -8.48 6.57 3.21
C ASN A 119 -7.25 7.27 3.82
N SER A 120 -6.06 6.69 3.65
CA SER A 120 -4.80 7.33 4.03
C SER A 120 -4.60 8.65 3.26
N ALA A 121 -4.83 8.67 1.95
CA ALA A 121 -4.64 9.85 1.11
C ALA A 121 -5.60 11.00 1.49
N VAL A 122 -6.87 10.69 1.74
CA VAL A 122 -7.90 11.65 2.16
C VAL A 122 -7.51 12.27 3.51
N ARG A 123 -7.16 11.45 4.50
CA ARG A 123 -6.83 11.95 5.85
C ARG A 123 -5.53 12.74 5.89
N VAL A 124 -4.52 12.35 5.11
CA VAL A 124 -3.25 13.11 4.98
C VAL A 124 -3.51 14.51 4.40
N GLN A 125 -4.45 14.66 3.47
CA GLN A 125 -4.85 15.97 2.96
C GLN A 125 -5.48 16.84 4.04
N SER A 126 -6.41 16.29 4.82
CA SER A 126 -7.10 17.03 5.89
C SER A 126 -6.16 17.52 6.99
N THR A 127 -5.06 16.81 7.24
CA THR A 127 -4.05 17.23 8.24
C THR A 127 -3.11 18.34 7.75
N ARG A 128 -3.11 18.68 6.46
CA ARG A 128 -2.32 19.78 5.92
C ARG A 128 -3.11 21.09 6.12
N VAL A 129 -3.16 21.58 7.36
CA VAL A 129 -3.76 22.89 7.68
C VAL A 129 -2.95 23.97 6.95
N PRO A 130 -3.58 24.84 6.12
CA PRO A 130 -2.91 25.99 5.55
C PRO A 130 -2.39 26.88 6.68
N SER A 131 -1.09 27.17 6.71
CA SER A 131 -0.56 28.21 7.59
C SER A 131 -1.28 29.51 7.26
N LEU A 132 -2.00 30.07 8.23
CA LEU A 132 -2.57 31.42 8.10
C LEU A 132 -1.43 32.38 7.68
N PRO A 133 -1.68 33.32 6.75
CA PRO A 133 -0.68 34.31 6.38
C PRO A 133 -0.20 35.04 7.63
N GLU A 134 1.10 35.31 7.68
CA GLU A 134 1.77 35.91 8.85
C GLU A 134 1.16 37.26 9.27
N SER A 135 0.45 37.93 8.35
CA SER A 135 -0.33 39.15 8.59
C SER A 135 -1.51 38.98 9.56
N SER A 136 -1.96 37.75 9.84
CA SER A 136 -3.08 37.47 10.74
C SER A 136 -2.66 37.16 12.18
N ARG A 137 -1.35 37.17 12.49
CA ARG A 137 -0.89 37.00 13.87
C ARG A 137 -1.15 38.29 14.65
N PRO A 138 -1.88 38.25 15.78
CA PRO A 138 -2.06 39.43 16.62
C PRO A 138 -0.68 39.89 17.12
N LYS A 139 -0.33 41.14 16.82
CA LYS A 139 0.86 41.78 17.38
C LYS A 139 0.64 41.91 18.88
N LEU A 140 1.30 41.05 19.66
CA LEU A 140 1.47 41.27 21.10
C LEU A 140 2.32 42.55 21.24
N SER A 141 1.65 43.67 21.49
CA SER A 141 2.28 44.90 21.95
C SER A 141 2.85 44.67 23.36
N PRO A 142 4.02 45.25 23.66
CA PRO A 142 4.78 44.99 24.90
C PRO A 142 4.05 45.42 26.18
#